data_AF-A0A814GMS4-F1
#
_entry.id   AF-A0A814GMS4-F1
#
_cell.length_a   1.000
_cell.length_b   1.000
_cell.length_c   1.000
_cell.angle_alpha   90.00
_cell.angle_beta   90.00
_cell.angle_gamma   90.00
#
_symmetry.space_group_name_H-M   'P 1'
#
loop_
_entity.id
_entity.type
_entity.pdbx_description
1 polymer ?
#
loop_
_entity_poly.entity_id
_entity_poly.type
_entity_poly.pdbx_seq_one_letter_code
_entity_poly.pdbx_strand_id
1 'polypeptide(L)'
;MLFLVGTNSVRVFPATQIISQTQQVVSSIQQTYPHLSQHGKISISLTFPCLKTTAQFSTEQSLLSNINVYNEELQALSSVMNFNILNFHMTNNHLAQDNMHIHFRHHIFNSIINHFDQVNQTISTAIIAPTSTSIADPTSSLSLPSDQTKINKKSKSRAVLDRKNKKR
;
A
#
# COMPACT_ATOMS: atom_id res chain seq x y z
N MET A 1 4.07 12.74 -7.39
CA MET A 1 5.12 12.92 -6.37
C MET A 1 5.74 11.57 -6.08
N LEU A 2 7.07 11.45 -6.11
CA LEU A 2 7.78 10.21 -5.77
C LEU A 2 8.47 10.34 -4.41
N PHE A 3 8.23 9.38 -3.53
CA PHE A 3 8.90 9.26 -2.24
C PHE A 3 9.87 8.07 -2.27
N LEU A 4 11.14 8.36 -1.96
CA LEU A 4 12.19 7.36 -1.75
C LEU A 4 12.38 7.19 -0.23
N VAL A 5 11.66 6.23 0.34
CA VAL A 5 11.61 6.03 1.80
C VAL A 5 11.99 4.60 2.11
N GLY A 6 12.74 4.43 3.20
CA GLY A 6 12.81 3.13 3.87
C GLY A 6 14.22 2.68 4.21
N THR A 7 15.23 2.79 3.34
CA THR A 7 16.53 2.10 3.54
C THR A 7 17.20 2.39 4.89
N ASN A 8 17.17 3.64 5.38
CA ASN A 8 17.69 3.95 6.72
C ASN A 8 16.73 3.54 7.83
N SER A 9 15.43 3.74 7.65
CA SER A 9 14.41 3.42 8.66
C SER A 9 14.29 1.92 8.89
N VAL A 10 14.22 1.09 7.83
CA VAL A 10 14.09 -0.37 7.90
C VAL A 10 15.29 -1.05 8.55
N ARG A 11 16.42 -0.35 8.63
CA ARG A 11 17.62 -0.83 9.34
C ARG A 11 17.55 -0.60 10.85
N VAL A 12 16.69 0.29 11.33
CA VAL A 12 16.68 0.71 12.75
C VAL A 12 15.33 0.45 13.41
N PHE A 13 14.25 0.42 12.64
CA PHE A 13 12.89 0.24 13.13
C PHE A 13 12.23 -1.02 12.53
N PRO A 14 11.34 -1.69 13.28
CA PRO A 14 10.47 -2.71 12.73
C PRO A 14 9.61 -2.16 11.58
N ALA A 15 9.40 -2.98 10.55
CA ALA A 15 8.58 -2.66 9.38
C ALA A 15 7.22 -2.05 9.76
N THR A 16 6.52 -2.69 10.69
CA THR A 16 5.19 -2.27 11.16
C THR A 16 5.15 -0.82 11.67
N GLN A 17 6.20 -0.38 12.37
CA GLN A 17 6.31 0.99 12.84
C GLN A 17 6.47 1.98 11.68
N ILE A 18 7.29 1.64 10.70
CA ILE A 18 7.55 2.46 9.51
C ILE A 18 6.26 2.56 8.67
N ILE A 19 5.51 1.47 8.54
CA ILE A 19 4.24 1.43 7.81
C ILE A 19 3.20 2.31 8.49
N SER A 20 3.07 2.24 9.82
CA SER A 20 2.18 3.12 10.58
C SER A 20 2.53 4.60 10.37
N GLN A 21 3.81 4.96 10.41
CA GLN A 21 4.26 6.33 10.14
C GLN A 21 3.99 6.75 8.69
N THR A 22 4.22 5.84 7.73
CA THR A 22 3.96 6.09 6.30
C THR A 22 2.48 6.38 6.08
N GLN A 23 1.59 5.59 6.69
CA GLN A 23 0.15 5.82 6.65
C GLN A 23 -0.21 7.21 7.17
N GLN A 24 0.33 7.60 8.34
CA GLN A 24 0.08 8.93 8.91
C GLN A 24 0.53 10.07 7.98
N VAL A 25 1.71 9.94 7.38
CA VAL A 25 2.26 10.92 6.44
C VAL A 25 1.39 11.03 5.19
N VAL A 26 1.03 9.90 4.57
CA VAL A 26 0.18 9.90 3.38
C VAL A 26 -1.19 10.49 3.69
N SER A 27 -1.81 10.12 4.81
CA SER A 27 -3.09 10.70 5.25
C SER A 27 -2.98 12.21 5.45
N SER A 28 -1.92 12.70 6.10
CA SER A 28 -1.72 14.13 6.32
C SER A 28 -1.56 14.89 4.99
N ILE A 29 -0.81 14.34 4.04
CA ILE A 29 -0.63 14.91 2.70
C ILE A 29 -1.98 14.98 1.98
N GLN A 30 -2.76 13.89 1.97
CA GLN A 30 -4.05 13.82 1.29
C GLN A 30 -5.11 14.73 1.92
N GLN A 31 -5.08 14.91 3.25
CA GLN A 31 -5.93 15.87 3.95
C GLN A 31 -5.57 17.31 3.60
N THR A 32 -4.27 17.61 3.54
CA THR A 32 -3.77 18.96 3.22
C THR A 32 -3.96 19.30 1.75
N TYR A 33 -3.80 18.33 0.86
CA TYR A 33 -3.88 18.48 -0.59
C TYR A 33 -4.85 17.46 -1.20
N PRO A 34 -6.17 17.71 -1.18
CA PRO A 34 -7.20 16.74 -1.57
C PRO A 34 -7.06 16.19 -3.00
N HIS A 35 -6.47 16.97 -3.92
CA HIS A 35 -6.21 16.53 -5.28
C HIS A 35 -5.19 15.38 -5.37
N LEU A 36 -4.39 15.15 -4.32
CA LEU A 36 -3.44 14.04 -4.23
C LEU A 36 -4.07 12.72 -3.75
N SER A 37 -5.34 12.73 -3.34
CA SER A 37 -6.09 11.50 -3.02
C SER A 37 -6.50 10.69 -4.25
N GLN A 38 -6.34 11.29 -5.44
CA GLN A 38 -6.58 10.61 -6.71
C GLN A 38 -5.50 9.56 -6.98
N HIS A 39 -5.91 8.44 -7.59
CA HIS A 39 -4.99 7.38 -7.97
C HIS A 39 -3.87 7.96 -8.86
N GLY A 40 -2.63 7.54 -8.61
CA GLY A 40 -1.51 7.91 -9.44
C GLY A 40 -0.76 9.19 -9.05
N LYS A 41 -1.26 9.98 -8.08
CA LYS A 41 -0.62 11.26 -7.72
C LYS A 41 0.52 11.11 -6.73
N ILE A 42 0.43 10.12 -5.84
CA ILE A 42 1.49 9.74 -4.91
C ILE A 42 2.08 8.42 -5.41
N SER A 43 3.41 8.33 -5.43
CA SER A 43 4.15 7.11 -5.68
C SER A 43 5.19 6.94 -4.58
N ILE A 44 5.30 5.74 -4.03
CA ILE A 44 6.29 5.39 -3.02
C ILE A 44 7.11 4.22 -3.54
N SER A 45 8.44 4.31 -3.47
CA SER A 45 9.28 3.19 -3.88
C SER A 45 9.35 2.10 -2.81
N LEU A 46 9.37 0.84 -3.24
CA LEU A 46 9.81 -0.26 -2.38
C LEU A 46 11.27 -0.05 -1.98
N THR A 47 11.63 -0.55 -0.80
CA THR A 47 13.03 -0.57 -0.37
C THR A 47 13.75 -1.70 -1.08
N PHE A 48 14.85 -1.37 -1.76
CA PHE A 48 15.76 -2.36 -2.32
C PHE A 48 16.54 -3.07 -1.19
N PRO A 49 17.11 -4.27 -1.46
CA PRO A 49 17.88 -4.98 -0.46
C PRO A 49 19.00 -4.13 0.14
N CYS A 50 19.19 -4.16 1.45
CA CYS A 50 20.40 -3.64 2.09
C CYS A 50 20.89 -4.68 3.09
N LEU A 51 22.21 -4.90 3.14
CA LEU A 51 22.83 -5.96 3.95
C LEU A 51 23.65 -5.38 5.11
N LYS A 52 23.75 -4.04 5.21
CA LYS A 52 24.42 -3.38 6.32
C LYS A 52 23.59 -3.47 7.60
N THR A 53 23.90 -4.43 8.45
CA THR A 53 23.21 -4.69 9.73
C THR A 53 23.31 -3.54 10.73
N THR A 54 22.53 -3.64 11.82
CA THR A 54 22.55 -2.72 12.97
C THR A 54 22.37 -3.52 14.26
N ALA A 55 22.41 -2.87 15.43
CA ALA A 55 22.11 -3.53 16.70
C ALA A 55 20.68 -4.13 16.75
N GLN A 56 19.71 -3.49 16.09
CA GLN A 56 18.32 -3.96 16.04
C GLN A 56 18.16 -5.21 15.16
N PHE A 57 18.89 -5.26 14.04
CA PHE A 57 18.89 -6.37 13.10
C PHE A 57 20.33 -6.85 12.90
N SER A 58 20.79 -7.67 13.83
CA SER A 58 22.20 -8.06 13.97
C SER A 58 22.68 -9.02 12.88
N THR A 59 21.77 -9.68 12.16
CA THR A 59 22.07 -10.57 11.04
C THR A 59 21.44 -10.07 9.75
N GLU A 60 22.10 -10.32 8.61
CA GLU A 60 21.54 -9.99 7.29
C GLU A 60 20.16 -10.62 7.09
N GLN A 61 19.97 -11.87 7.53
CA GLN A 61 18.69 -12.55 7.43
C GLN A 61 17.57 -11.82 8.19
N SER A 62 17.85 -11.35 9.41
CA SER A 62 16.87 -10.58 10.19
C SER A 62 16.52 -9.25 9.54
N LEU A 63 17.51 -8.57 8.95
CA LEU A 63 17.32 -7.32 8.22
C LEU A 63 16.51 -7.54 6.94
N LEU A 64 16.86 -8.54 6.14
CA LEU A 64 16.14 -8.92 4.92
C LEU A 64 14.69 -9.32 5.23
N SER A 65 14.47 -10.06 6.31
CA SER A 65 13.12 -10.39 6.77
C SER A 65 12.32 -9.12 7.09
N ASN A 66 12.92 -8.13 7.77
CA ASN A 66 12.25 -6.87 8.06
C ASN A 66 11.94 -6.06 6.78
N ILE A 67 12.87 -6.04 5.82
CA ILE A 67 12.68 -5.38 4.51
C ILE A 67 11.53 -6.03 3.73
N ASN A 68 11.45 -7.36 3.73
CA ASN A 68 10.38 -8.07 3.04
C ASN A 68 9.01 -7.75 3.65
N VAL A 69 8.90 -7.80 4.98
CA VAL A 69 7.67 -7.41 5.69
C VAL A 69 7.29 -5.97 5.36
N TYR A 70 8.26 -5.04 5.37
CA TYR A 70 8.01 -3.65 4.99
C TYR A 70 7.48 -3.52 3.56
N ASN A 71 8.11 -4.18 2.59
CA ASN A 71 7.70 -4.09 1.19
C ASN A 71 6.30 -4.72 0.96
N GLU A 72 6.00 -5.85 1.59
CA GLU A 72 4.68 -6.49 1.54
C GLU A 72 3.58 -5.61 2.16
N GLU A 73 3.83 -5.08 3.36
CA GLU A 73 2.87 -4.19 4.02
C GLU A 73 2.70 -2.86 3.28
N LEU A 74 3.77 -2.30 2.70
CA LEU A 74 3.69 -1.09 1.89
C LEU A 74 2.85 -1.33 0.62
N GLN A 75 3.00 -2.49 -0.01
CA GLN A 75 2.17 -2.90 -1.14
C GLN A 75 0.70 -3.00 -0.73
N ALA A 76 0.39 -3.62 0.41
CA ALA A 76 -0.98 -3.69 0.93
C ALA A 76 -1.54 -2.28 1.25
N LEU A 77 -0.73 -1.43 1.88
CA LEU A 77 -1.10 -0.05 2.22
C LEU A 77 -1.39 0.79 0.97
N SER A 78 -0.65 0.54 -0.13
CA SER A 78 -0.83 1.24 -1.40
C SER A 78 -2.24 1.08 -1.98
N SER A 79 -2.80 -0.13 -1.87
CA SER A 79 -4.16 -0.45 -2.30
C SER A 79 -5.20 0.25 -1.41
N VAL A 80 -4.96 0.31 -0.10
CA VAL A 80 -5.88 0.94 0.87
C VAL A 80 -5.89 2.46 0.71
N MET A 81 -4.73 3.07 0.47
CA MET A 81 -4.56 4.53 0.44
C MET A 81 -4.46 5.12 -0.98
N ASN A 82 -4.62 4.28 -2.00
CA ASN A 82 -4.70 4.68 -3.40
C ASN A 82 -3.45 5.40 -3.94
N PHE A 83 -2.25 4.95 -3.54
CA PHE A 83 -0.98 5.43 -4.09
C PHE A 83 -0.28 4.34 -4.91
N ASN A 84 0.63 4.73 -5.80
CA ASN A 84 1.38 3.77 -6.62
C ASN A 84 2.63 3.27 -5.90
N ILE A 85 3.02 2.04 -6.24
CA ILE A 85 4.31 1.47 -5.85
C ILE A 85 5.28 1.53 -7.03
N LEU A 86 6.52 1.94 -6.76
CA LEU A 86 7.64 1.81 -7.69
C LEU A 86 8.59 0.74 -7.18
N ASN A 87 8.79 -0.31 -7.96
CA ASN A 87 9.83 -1.31 -7.72
C ASN A 87 11.01 -1.08 -8.67
N PHE A 88 12.21 -0.86 -8.11
CA PHE A 88 13.42 -0.71 -8.90
C PHE A 88 14.00 -2.05 -9.41
N HIS A 89 13.45 -3.19 -8.96
CA HIS A 89 13.91 -4.54 -9.27
C HIS A 89 15.40 -4.75 -8.96
N MET A 90 15.86 -4.14 -7.87
CA MET A 90 17.25 -4.21 -7.45
C MET A 90 17.54 -5.49 -6.67
N THR A 91 18.69 -6.10 -6.95
CA THR A 91 19.21 -7.28 -6.25
C THR A 91 20.50 -6.91 -5.53
N ASN A 92 21.02 -7.83 -4.71
CA ASN A 92 22.26 -7.63 -3.97
C ASN A 92 23.46 -7.31 -4.89
N ASN A 93 23.45 -7.81 -6.12
CA ASN A 93 24.50 -7.56 -7.11
C ASN A 93 24.57 -6.10 -7.58
N HIS A 94 23.54 -5.31 -7.30
CA HIS A 94 23.50 -3.90 -7.65
C HIS A 94 23.99 -2.97 -6.54
N LEU A 95 24.36 -3.50 -5.38
CA LEU A 95 24.81 -2.71 -4.24
C LEU A 95 26.29 -2.32 -4.38
N ALA A 96 26.63 -1.17 -3.80
CA ALA A 96 28.00 -0.74 -3.60
C ALA A 96 28.67 -1.59 -2.51
N GLN A 97 29.98 -1.40 -2.35
CA GLN A 97 30.79 -2.14 -1.37
C GLN A 97 30.33 -1.96 0.09
N ASP A 98 29.58 -0.90 0.39
CA ASP A 98 29.04 -0.68 1.72
C ASP A 98 27.74 -1.45 2.01
N ASN A 99 27.28 -2.25 1.03
CA ASN A 99 26.09 -3.09 1.07
C ASN A 99 24.82 -2.32 1.46
N MET A 100 24.78 -1.01 1.19
CA MET A 100 23.69 -0.13 1.60
C MET A 100 23.26 0.80 0.48
N HIS A 101 24.21 1.35 -0.27
CA HIS A 101 23.90 2.20 -1.41
C HIS A 101 23.89 1.41 -2.71
N ILE A 102 23.19 1.93 -3.71
CA ILE A 102 23.25 1.41 -5.07
C ILE A 102 24.60 1.77 -5.68
N HIS A 103 25.25 0.81 -6.36
CA HIS A 103 26.50 1.07 -7.05
C HIS A 103 26.26 2.04 -8.23
N PHE A 104 27.16 3.01 -8.43
CA PHE A 104 26.99 4.12 -9.39
C PHE A 104 26.77 3.68 -10.85
N ARG A 105 27.17 2.46 -11.20
CA ARG A 105 26.96 1.85 -12.53
C ARG A 105 25.51 1.41 -12.79
N HIS A 106 24.67 1.33 -11.76
CA HIS A 106 23.27 0.96 -11.89
C HIS A 106 22.39 2.21 -11.82
N HIS A 107 21.91 2.65 -12.97
CA HIS A 107 21.05 3.82 -13.08
C HIS A 107 19.58 3.43 -12.89
N ILE A 108 18.97 3.88 -11.79
CA ILE A 108 17.54 3.69 -11.53
C ILE A 108 16.64 4.67 -12.30
N PHE A 109 17.24 5.64 -13.00
CA PHE A 109 16.54 6.73 -13.67
C PHE A 109 15.54 6.24 -14.73
N ASN A 110 15.92 5.24 -15.53
CA ASN A 110 15.03 4.66 -16.53
C ASN A 110 13.80 4.02 -15.89
N SER A 111 13.96 3.37 -14.73
CA SER A 111 12.82 2.81 -13.99
C SER A 111 11.89 3.91 -13.48
N ILE A 112 12.42 5.06 -13.08
CA ILE A 112 11.61 6.23 -12.65
C ILE A 112 10.84 6.81 -13.85
N ILE A 113 11.50 7.02 -14.99
CA ILE A 113 10.85 7.54 -16.21
C ILE A 113 9.73 6.59 -16.63
N ASN A 114 10.07 5.30 -16.82
CA ASN A 114 9.10 4.30 -17.28
C ASN A 114 7.90 4.20 -16.35
N HIS A 115 8.11 4.30 -15.03
CA HIS A 115 7.02 4.33 -14.06
C HIS A 115 6.07 5.51 -14.29
N PHE A 116 6.60 6.72 -14.42
CA PHE A 116 5.76 7.89 -14.65
C PHE A 116 5.07 7.88 -16.01
N ASP A 117 5.72 7.35 -17.05
CA ASP A 117 5.09 7.16 -18.35
C ASP A 117 3.90 6.20 -18.27
N GLN A 118 4.04 5.07 -17.55
CA GLN A 118 2.95 4.11 -17.33
C GLN A 118 1.79 4.70 -16.52
N VAL A 119 2.11 5.45 -15.47
CA VAL A 119 1.10 6.13 -14.65
C VAL A 119 0.33 7.15 -15.48
N ASN A 120 1.03 7.91 -16.33
CA ASN A 120 0.38 8.89 -17.22
C ASN A 120 -0.51 8.21 -18.28
N GLN A 121 -0.06 7.10 -18.87
CA GLN A 121 -0.86 6.33 -19.83
C GLN A 121 -2.15 5.76 -19.22
N THR A 122 -2.07 5.29 -17.97
CA THR A 122 -3.25 4.77 -17.25
C THR A 122 -4.28 5.87 -17.02
N ILE A 123 -3.84 7.07 -16.65
CA ILE A 123 -4.71 8.24 -16.48
C ILE A 123 -5.39 8.61 -17.81
N SER A 124 -4.63 8.67 -18.92
CA SER A 124 -5.18 9.00 -20.24
C SER A 124 -6.23 7.99 -20.72
N THR A 125 -6.02 6.70 -20.45
CA THR A 125 -6.94 5.63 -20.87
C THR A 125 -8.25 5.66 -20.08
N ALA A 126 -8.19 5.96 -18.78
CA ALA A 126 -9.37 6.08 -17.92
C ALA A 126 -10.29 7.26 -18.31
N ILE A 127 -9.77 8.31 -18.93
CA ILE A 127 -10.54 9.50 -19.35
C ILE A 127 -11.30 9.25 -20.67
N ILE A 128 -10.80 8.35 -21.52
CA ILE A 128 -11.35 8.13 -22.88
C ILE A 128 -12.34 6.96 -22.93
N ALA A 129 -12.42 6.11 -21.90
CA ALA A 129 -13.42 5.06 -21.84
C ALA A 129 -14.84 5.68 -21.90
N PRO A 130 -15.59 5.48 -23.00
CA PRO A 130 -16.91 6.07 -23.13
C PRO A 130 -17.79 5.45 -22.05
N THR A 131 -18.38 6.30 -21.22
CA THR A 131 -19.49 5.93 -20.36
C THR A 131 -20.66 5.61 -21.29
N SER A 132 -20.68 4.41 -21.86
CA SER A 132 -21.86 3.83 -22.49
C SER A 132 -22.85 3.50 -21.38
N THR A 133 -23.41 4.55 -20.78
CA THR A 133 -24.64 4.50 -20.00
C THR A 133 -25.73 4.16 -21.00
N SER A 134 -25.88 2.86 -21.26
CA SER A 134 -27.07 2.29 -21.87
C SER A 134 -28.23 2.63 -20.94
N ILE A 135 -28.93 3.73 -21.24
CA ILE A 135 -30.25 4.01 -20.69
C ILE A 135 -31.17 2.96 -21.31
N ALA A 136 -31.19 1.77 -20.71
CA ALA A 136 -32.25 0.81 -20.95
C ALA A 136 -33.45 1.31 -20.17
N ASP A 137 -34.39 1.88 -20.91
CA ASP A 137 -35.73 2.24 -20.47
C ASP A 137 -36.49 0.96 -20.09
N PRO A 138 -36.92 0.75 -18.83
CA PRO A 138 -37.76 -0.37 -18.48
C PRO A 138 -39.22 0.07 -18.48
N THR A 139 -39.78 0.36 -19.66
CA THR A 139 -41.23 0.31 -19.82
C THR A 139 -41.61 -1.13 -20.16
N SER A 140 -41.84 -1.96 -19.14
CA SER A 140 -42.68 -3.16 -19.29
C SER A 140 -43.25 -3.63 -17.95
N SER A 141 -44.56 -3.81 -18.03
CA SER A 141 -45.57 -4.02 -17.01
C SER A 141 -45.64 -5.45 -16.44
N LEU A 142 -46.21 -5.52 -15.22
CA LEU A 142 -46.97 -6.63 -14.61
C LEU A 142 -46.27 -7.99 -14.42
N SER A 143 -46.09 -8.40 -13.15
CA SER A 143 -47.05 -9.27 -12.45
C SER A 143 -46.56 -9.64 -11.05
N LEU A 144 -47.44 -9.53 -10.05
CA LEU A 144 -47.24 -10.06 -8.70
C LEU A 144 -47.49 -11.57 -8.70
N PRO A 145 -46.68 -12.32 -7.94
CA PRO A 145 -47.28 -13.27 -7.02
C PRO A 145 -46.76 -13.07 -5.58
N SER A 146 -47.75 -13.03 -4.69
CA SER A 146 -47.66 -13.20 -3.26
C SER A 146 -46.88 -14.48 -2.92
N ASP A 147 -45.87 -14.39 -2.05
CA ASP A 147 -45.63 -15.52 -1.16
C ASP A 147 -44.95 -15.15 0.15
N GLN A 148 -45.53 -15.70 1.21
CA GLN A 148 -45.25 -15.42 2.61
C GLN A 148 -43.99 -16.15 3.05
N THR A 149 -43.04 -15.46 3.67
CA THR A 149 -42.00 -16.12 4.47
C THR A 149 -41.86 -15.48 5.85
N LYS A 150 -42.17 -16.30 6.85
CA LYS A 150 -42.11 -16.06 8.29
C LYS A 150 -40.69 -15.70 8.72
N ILE A 151 -40.51 -14.51 9.30
CA ILE A 151 -39.29 -14.11 10.00
C ILE A 151 -39.34 -14.67 11.43
N ASN A 152 -38.48 -15.65 11.70
CA ASN A 152 -38.28 -16.21 13.02
C ASN A 152 -37.25 -15.37 13.78
N LYS A 153 -37.72 -14.51 14.71
CA LYS A 153 -36.88 -13.76 15.65
C LYS A 153 -36.50 -14.66 16.83
N LYS A 154 -35.21 -14.94 17.02
CA LYS A 154 -34.68 -15.25 18.37
C LYS A 154 -33.21 -14.82 18.50
N SER A 155 -33.05 -13.58 18.91
CA SER A 155 -31.84 -12.98 19.45
C SER A 155 -31.36 -13.75 20.70
N LYS A 156 -30.18 -14.35 20.61
CA LYS A 156 -29.47 -14.95 21.74
C LYS A 156 -28.66 -13.86 22.45
N SER A 157 -29.05 -13.64 23.70
CA SER A 157 -28.34 -12.86 24.71
C SER A 157 -27.05 -13.57 25.13
N ARG A 158 -25.92 -12.86 25.21
CA ARG A 158 -24.84 -13.20 26.14
C ARG A 158 -23.97 -11.97 26.44
N ALA A 159 -24.25 -11.36 27.59
CA ALA A 159 -23.24 -10.69 28.38
C ALA A 159 -22.22 -11.74 28.89
N VAL A 160 -20.97 -11.32 29.13
CA VAL A 160 -20.26 -11.52 30.41
C VAL A 160 -18.95 -10.73 30.35
N LEU A 161 -18.89 -9.78 31.28
CA LEU A 161 -17.73 -9.10 31.82
C LEU A 161 -16.65 -10.10 32.25
N ASP A 162 -15.37 -9.84 31.99
CA ASP A 162 -14.40 -9.99 33.08
C ASP A 162 -13.18 -9.08 32.92
N ARG A 163 -13.03 -8.17 33.88
CA ARG A 163 -11.86 -7.34 34.13
C ARG A 163 -10.99 -8.08 35.14
N LYS A 164 -9.75 -8.44 34.80
CA LYS A 164 -8.72 -8.66 35.82
C LYS A 164 -7.43 -7.93 35.44
N ASN A 165 -7.32 -6.71 35.98
CA ASN A 165 -6.05 -6.08 36.30
C ASN A 165 -5.36 -6.92 37.39
N LYS A 166 -4.12 -7.34 37.17
CA LYS A 166 -3.24 -7.75 38.25
C LYS A 166 -1.89 -7.06 38.09
N LYS A 167 -1.67 -6.08 38.96
CA LYS A 167 -0.38 -5.46 39.26
C LYS A 167 0.65 -6.51 39.67
N ARG A 168 1.87 -6.37 39.18
CA ARG A 168 3.10 -6.48 39.98
C ARG A 168 4.21 -5.71 39.28
#